data_AF-A0A3S9SHH4-F1
#
_entry.id   AF-A0A3S9SHH4-F1
#
_cell.length_a   1.000
_cell.length_b   1.000
_cell.length_c   1.000
_cell.angle_alpha   90.00
_cell.angle_beta   90.00
_cell.angle_gamma   90.00
#
_symmetry.space_group_name_H-M   'P 1'
#
loop_
_entity.id
_entity.type
_entity.pdbx_description
1 polymer ?
#
loop_
_entity_poly.entity_id
_entity_poly.type
_entity_poly.pdbx_seq_one_letter_code
_entity_poly.pdbx_strand_id
1 'polypeptide(L)'
;MKTQHPHSAKPMKPRYPTKPPKSCLLAVGYCRPDNPLVYEYRPIGHFPTKTAAKQRIEELKQEAPDLLFLILETNPSKQAAVYQKFAAALKA
;
A
#
# COMPACT_ATOMS: atom_id res chain seq x y z
N MET A 1 38.88 -49.94 -8.98
CA MET A 1 38.14 -48.94 -9.77
C MET A 1 37.08 -48.32 -8.88
N LYS A 2 37.16 -47.02 -8.55
CA LYS A 2 36.16 -46.32 -7.70
C LYS A 2 35.14 -45.64 -8.61
N THR A 3 33.89 -46.07 -8.56
CA THR A 3 32.77 -45.44 -9.27
C THR A 3 32.36 -44.16 -8.53
N GLN A 4 32.56 -43.01 -9.18
CA GLN A 4 32.03 -41.72 -8.74
C GLN A 4 30.53 -41.67 -9.04
N HIS A 5 29.70 -41.46 -8.02
CA HIS A 5 28.29 -41.13 -8.20
C HIS A 5 28.15 -39.65 -8.59
N PRO A 6 27.34 -39.31 -9.61
CA PRO A 6 27.12 -37.91 -9.96
C PRO A 6 26.30 -37.23 -8.86
N HIS A 7 26.76 -36.06 -8.45
CA HIS A 7 26.07 -35.19 -7.50
C HIS A 7 24.75 -34.74 -8.14
N SER A 8 23.63 -35.22 -7.60
CA SER A 8 22.30 -34.85 -8.07
C SER A 8 22.06 -33.36 -7.81
N ALA A 9 22.11 -32.54 -8.85
CA ALA A 9 21.72 -31.14 -8.80
C ALA A 9 20.21 -31.08 -8.49
N LYS A 10 19.88 -30.61 -7.28
CA LYS A 10 18.47 -30.40 -6.88
C LYS A 10 17.82 -29.42 -7.86
N PRO A 11 16.62 -29.72 -8.39
CA PRO A 11 15.93 -28.80 -9.28
C PRO A 11 15.57 -27.52 -8.52
N MET A 12 16.05 -26.38 -9.03
CA MET A 12 15.74 -25.05 -8.54
C MET A 12 14.24 -24.81 -8.79
N LYS A 13 13.44 -24.78 -7.72
CA LYS A 13 11.99 -24.54 -7.82
C LYS A 13 11.76 -23.20 -8.54
N PRO A 14 10.87 -23.12 -9.53
CA PRO A 14 10.55 -21.84 -10.18
C PRO A 14 10.01 -20.86 -9.14
N ARG A 15 10.63 -19.67 -9.06
CA ARG A 15 10.08 -18.55 -8.30
C ARG A 15 8.70 -18.26 -8.86
N TYR A 16 7.67 -18.50 -8.05
CA TYR A 16 6.29 -18.12 -8.37
C TYR A 16 6.22 -16.67 -8.85
N PRO A 17 5.33 -16.35 -9.80
CA PRO A 17 5.13 -14.98 -10.24
C PRO A 17 4.73 -14.14 -9.02
N THR A 18 5.53 -13.13 -8.71
CA THR A 18 5.16 -12.08 -7.76
C THR A 18 3.81 -11.53 -8.20
N LYS A 19 2.79 -11.63 -7.34
CA LYS A 19 1.44 -11.11 -7.63
C LYS A 19 1.57 -9.69 -8.21
N PRO A 20 0.81 -9.35 -9.26
CA PRO A 20 0.89 -8.02 -9.85
C PRO A 20 0.67 -6.96 -8.76
N PRO A 21 1.38 -5.82 -8.82
CA PRO A 21 1.25 -4.78 -7.83
C PRO A 21 -0.21 -4.34 -7.72
N LYS A 22 -0.73 -4.27 -6.50
CA LYS A 22 -2.06 -3.72 -6.25
C LYS A 22 -1.96 -2.20 -6.19
N SER A 23 -2.80 -1.53 -6.96
CA SER A 23 -3.06 -0.12 -6.75
C SER A 23 -3.62 0.11 -5.34
N CYS A 24 -3.48 1.33 -4.84
CA CYS A 24 -3.98 1.72 -3.54
C CYS A 24 -4.43 3.19 -3.53
N LEU A 25 -5.22 3.55 -2.53
CA LEU A 25 -5.56 4.92 -2.18
C LEU A 25 -4.72 5.36 -0.99
N LEU A 26 -4.25 6.60 -1.03
CA LEU A 26 -3.63 7.26 0.11
C LEU A 26 -4.55 8.37 0.60
N ALA A 27 -4.69 8.46 1.92
CA ALA A 27 -5.37 9.57 2.59
C ALA A 27 -4.51 10.11 3.74
N VAL A 28 -4.65 11.40 4.00
CA VAL A 28 -4.00 12.13 5.10
C VAL A 28 -5.03 12.45 6.17
N GLY A 29 -4.72 12.14 7.42
CA GLY A 29 -5.53 12.46 8.59
C GLY A 29 -5.07 13.76 9.23
N TYR A 30 -6.01 14.69 9.38
CA TYR A 30 -5.82 15.96 10.09
C TYR A 30 -6.54 15.92 11.44
N CYS A 31 -5.87 16.33 12.51
CA CYS A 31 -6.51 16.49 13.81
C CYS A 31 -7.63 17.52 13.72
N ARG A 32 -8.76 17.24 14.35
CA ARG A 32 -9.80 18.25 14.55
C ARG A 32 -9.35 19.23 15.66
N PRO A 33 -9.41 20.56 15.43
CA PRO A 33 -8.97 21.54 16.43
C PRO A 33 -9.71 21.44 17.77
N ASP A 34 -10.98 21.03 17.73
CA ASP A 34 -11.86 20.86 18.89
C ASP A 34 -11.68 19.53 19.62
N ASN A 35 -11.10 18.51 18.97
CA ASN A 35 -10.84 17.21 19.57
C ASN A 35 -9.60 16.53 18.95
N PRO A 36 -8.44 16.56 19.65
CA PRO A 36 -7.18 16.05 19.10
C PRO A 36 -7.15 14.52 18.92
N LEU A 37 -8.13 13.79 19.46
CA LEU A 37 -8.26 12.34 19.26
C LEU A 37 -9.13 11.99 18.05
N VAL A 38 -9.74 12.97 17.39
CA VAL A 38 -10.58 12.78 16.21
C VAL A 38 -9.85 13.29 14.97
N TYR A 39 -9.70 12.41 13.98
CA TYR A 39 -9.02 12.72 12.72
C TYR A 39 -9.99 12.77 11.56
N GLU A 40 -9.88 13.83 10.77
CA GLU A 40 -10.53 13.94 9.47
C GLU A 40 -9.56 13.45 8.39
N TYR A 41 -9.93 12.36 7.72
CA TYR A 41 -9.13 11.80 6.63
C TYR A 41 -9.57 12.36 5.27
N ARG A 42 -8.60 12.89 4.53
CA ARG A 42 -8.79 13.40 3.17
C ARG A 42 -7.99 12.54 2.20
N PRO A 43 -8.63 11.91 1.19
CA PRO A 43 -7.90 11.16 0.19
C PRO A 43 -7.09 12.12 -0.69
N ILE A 44 -5.85 11.73 -1.02
CA ILE A 44 -4.94 12.57 -1.81
C ILE A 44 -4.60 11.98 -3.17
N GLY A 45 -4.92 10.71 -3.42
CA GLY A 45 -4.74 10.13 -4.74
C GLY A 45 -4.72 8.61 -4.78
N HIS A 46 -4.78 8.11 -6.02
CA HIS A 46 -4.51 6.72 -6.35
C HIS A 46 -3.02 6.52 -6.67
N PHE A 47 -2.46 5.43 -6.15
CA PHE A 47 -1.07 5.06 -6.36
C PHE A 47 -1.01 3.67 -7.01
N PRO A 48 -0.12 3.46 -7.99
CA PRO A 48 -0.01 2.18 -8.68
C PRO A 48 0.50 1.06 -7.77
N THR A 49 1.26 1.40 -6.71
CA THR A 49 1.79 0.46 -5.74
C THR A 49 1.81 1.07 -4.33
N LYS A 50 1.81 0.21 -3.31
CA LYS A 50 2.02 0.62 -1.92
C LYS A 50 3.36 1.32 -1.70
N THR A 51 4.39 0.95 -2.47
CA THR A 51 5.72 1.59 -2.41
C THR A 51 5.64 3.03 -2.88
N ALA A 52 4.95 3.30 -3.99
CA ALA A 52 4.74 4.66 -4.48
C ALA A 52 3.95 5.52 -3.47
N ALA A 53 2.92 4.94 -2.84
CA ALA A 53 2.20 5.63 -1.77
C ALA A 53 3.11 5.95 -0.56
N LYS A 54 3.99 5.02 -0.16
CA LYS A 54 4.95 5.26 0.93
C LYS A 54 5.97 6.34 0.60
N GLN A 55 6.47 6.40 -0.64
CA GLN A 55 7.35 7.48 -1.08
C GLN A 55 6.65 8.83 -0.94
N ARG A 56 5.38 8.91 -1.37
CA ARG A 56 4.59 10.14 -1.20
C ARG A 56 4.38 10.52 0.27
N ILE A 57 4.20 9.54 1.16
CA ILE A 57 4.14 9.80 2.62
C ILE A 57 5.44 10.44 3.11
N GLU A 58 6.59 9.94 2.66
CA GLU A 58 7.88 10.46 3.10
C GLU A 58 8.07 11.93 2.69
N GLU A 59 7.69 12.28 1.47
CA GLU A 59 7.66 13.68 1.01
C GLU A 59 6.75 14.55 1.89
N LEU A 60 5.53 14.09 2.17
CA LEU A 60 4.58 14.85 3.01
C LEU A 60 5.04 14.99 4.46
N LYS A 61 5.76 14.02 5.00
CA LYS A 61 6.32 14.08 6.35
C LYS A 61 7.44 15.10 6.50
N GLN A 62 8.19 15.36 5.43
CA GLN A 62 9.20 16.43 5.44
C GLN A 62 8.54 17.81 5.57
N GLU A 63 7.36 17.99 5.00
CA GLU A 63 6.57 19.22 5.10
C GLU A 63 5.80 19.32 6.42
N ALA A 64 5.26 18.20 6.92
CA ALA A 64 4.47 18.16 8.15
C ALA A 64 4.64 16.79 8.87
N PRO A 65 5.50 16.72 9.91
CA PRO A 65 5.87 15.45 10.54
C PRO A 65 4.74 14.81 11.36
N ASP A 66 3.75 15.59 11.81
CA ASP A 66 2.69 15.14 12.72
C ASP A 66 1.45 14.56 11.99
N LEU A 67 1.49 14.45 10.67
CA LEU A 67 0.37 13.93 9.88
C LEU A 67 0.19 12.42 10.07
N LEU A 68 -1.08 11.99 10.16
CA LEU A 68 -1.43 10.58 10.06
C LEU A 68 -1.72 10.20 8.61
N PHE A 69 -1.44 8.94 8.27
CA PHE A 69 -1.61 8.44 6.89
C PHE A 69 -2.36 7.12 6.89
N LEU A 70 -3.21 6.93 5.88
CA LEU A 70 -3.93 5.68 5.63
C LEU A 70 -3.68 5.22 4.19
N ILE A 71 -3.11 4.02 4.03
CA ILE A 71 -3.00 3.35 2.73
C ILE A 71 -4.06 2.26 2.65
N LEU A 72 -4.97 2.40 1.69
CA LEU A 72 -6.03 1.43 1.41
C LEU A 72 -5.71 0.69 0.11
N GLU A 73 -5.30 -0.56 0.21
CA GLU A 73 -5.09 -1.41 -0.97
C GLU A 73 -6.42 -1.63 -1.70
N THR A 74 -6.37 -1.64 -3.04
CA THR A 74 -7.55 -1.92 -3.85
C THR A 74 -8.10 -3.30 -3.49
N ASN A 75 -9.31 -3.30 -2.95
CA ASN A 75 -10.04 -4.49 -2.59
C ASN A 75 -11.19 -4.68 -3.59
N PRO A 76 -11.27 -5.82 -4.31
CA PRO A 76 -12.38 -6.09 -5.23
C PRO A 76 -13.72 -6.29 -4.50
N SER A 77 -13.72 -6.43 -3.17
CA SER A 77 -14.94 -6.57 -2.39
C SER A 77 -15.77 -5.28 -2.40
N LYS A 78 -17.04 -5.40 -2.79
CA LYS A 78 -18.04 -4.33 -2.67
C LYS A 78 -18.27 -3.88 -1.22
N GLN A 79 -17.81 -4.63 -0.23
CA GLN A 79 -17.94 -4.32 1.19
C GLN A 79 -16.85 -3.37 1.72
N ALA A 80 -15.86 -2.99 0.90
CA ALA A 80 -14.83 -2.04 1.28
C ALA A 80 -15.35 -0.59 1.26
N ALA A 81 -16.33 -0.29 2.13
CA ALA A 81 -17.06 0.98 2.16
C ALA A 81 -16.12 2.19 2.32
N VAL A 82 -15.07 2.08 3.13
CA VAL A 82 -14.08 3.16 3.32
C VAL A 82 -13.31 3.43 2.03
N TYR A 83 -12.85 2.39 1.33
CA TYR A 83 -12.17 2.53 0.04
C TYR A 83 -13.09 3.21 -0.98
N GLN A 84 -14.34 2.77 -1.09
CA GLN A 84 -15.30 3.34 -2.05
C GLN A 84 -15.61 4.81 -1.75
N LYS A 85 -15.80 5.19 -0.48
CA LYS A 85 -16.00 6.59 -0.08
C LYS A 85 -14.83 7.47 -0.50
N PHE A 86 -13.60 7.01 -0.27
CA PHE A 86 -12.40 7.78 -0.62
C PHE A 86 -12.18 7.83 -2.13
N ALA A 87 -12.44 6.72 -2.84
CA ALA A 87 -12.39 6.68 -4.31
C ALA A 87 -13.40 7.64 -4.95
N ALA A 88 -14.62 7.74 -4.37
CA ALA A 88 -15.65 8.65 -4.85
C ALA A 88 -15.27 10.11 -4.61
N ALA A 89 -14.71 10.44 -3.44
CA ALA A 89 -14.29 11.79 -3.11
C ALA A 89 -13.15 12.32 -4.00
N LEU A 90 -12.32 11.46 -4.60
CA LEU A 90 -11.29 11.87 -5.57
C LEU A 90 -11.84 12.15 -6.98
N LYS A 91 -13.08 11.75 -7.27
CA LYS A 91 -13.72 11.96 -8.58
C LYS A 91 -14.68 13.15 -8.59
N ALA A 92 -14.98 13.70 -7.42
CA ALA A 92 -15.86 14.85 -7.23
C ALA A 92 -15.08 16.16 -7.38
#